data_AF-A0A9D4VRK6-F1
#
_entry.id   AF-A0A9D4VRK6-F1
#
_cell.length_a   1.000
_cell.length_b   1.000
_cell.length_c   1.000
_cell.angle_alpha   90.00
_cell.angle_beta   90.00
_cell.angle_gamma   90.00
#
_symmetry.space_group_name_H-M   'P 1'
#
loop_
_entity.id
_entity.type
_entity.pdbx_description
1 polymer ?
#
loop_
_entity_poly.entity_id
_entity_poly.type
_entity_poly.pdbx_seq_one_letter_code
_entity_poly.pdbx_strand_id
1 'polypeptide(L)'
;MPATLSSVSNTVDKEFQSPLLPPGDESLPEKLCVDEMLQSYCGEFGRWQLKHFVLTSLAWALEAFHTMIMIFADREPEWRCLDGAAGLGCDPAAKSVCKFEPGSWEWVEGMSSSTVAEWGLVCGDKYKVGLVQAVFFAGCMF
;
A
#
# COMPACT_ATOMS: atom_id res chain seq x y z
N MET A 1 65.81 -6.40 -48.09
CA MET A 1 64.54 -6.50 -48.84
C MET A 1 63.55 -7.24 -47.96
N PRO A 2 62.40 -6.66 -47.58
CA PRO A 2 61.42 -7.26 -46.68
C PRO A 2 60.19 -7.80 -47.42
N ALA A 3 59.50 -8.79 -46.84
CA ALA A 3 58.06 -9.04 -46.99
C ALA A 3 57.58 -9.99 -45.88
N THR A 4 56.90 -9.48 -44.84
CA THR A 4 55.43 -9.43 -44.60
C THR A 4 54.83 -10.70 -44.00
N LEU A 5 54.37 -10.62 -42.75
CA LEU A 5 53.43 -11.56 -42.14
C LEU A 5 52.50 -10.81 -41.18
N SER A 6 51.21 -11.18 -41.26
CA SER A 6 50.15 -11.08 -40.24
C SER A 6 49.62 -9.70 -39.86
N SER A 7 48.53 -9.31 -40.53
CA SER A 7 47.41 -8.53 -39.99
C SER A 7 46.14 -9.21 -40.47
N VAL A 8 45.01 -8.97 -39.81
CA VAL A 8 43.66 -9.49 -40.10
C VAL A 8 43.28 -10.71 -39.23
N SER A 9 43.16 -10.46 -37.93
CA SER A 9 42.41 -11.31 -36.97
C SER A 9 41.05 -10.69 -36.58
N ASN A 10 40.50 -9.76 -37.37
CA ASN A 10 39.32 -8.95 -37.00
C ASN A 10 38.12 -9.09 -37.97
N THR A 11 38.10 -10.10 -38.84
CA THR A 11 37.02 -10.29 -39.83
C THR A 11 35.96 -11.30 -39.43
N VAL A 12 35.99 -11.80 -38.18
CA VAL A 12 35.02 -12.77 -37.65
C VAL A 12 33.66 -12.12 -37.32
N ASP A 13 33.58 -10.79 -37.18
CA ASP A 13 32.35 -10.13 -36.70
C ASP A 13 31.43 -9.54 -37.77
N LYS A 14 31.78 -9.65 -39.06
CA LYS A 14 31.01 -9.02 -40.16
C LYS A 14 29.95 -9.92 -40.82
N GLU A 15 29.82 -11.16 -40.38
CA GLU A 15 29.03 -12.18 -41.08
C GLU A 15 27.73 -12.59 -40.38
N PHE A 16 27.30 -11.88 -39.33
CA PHE A 16 25.98 -12.12 -38.72
C PHE A 16 24.91 -11.18 -39.29
N GLN A 17 24.46 -11.57 -40.49
CA GLN A 17 23.08 -11.50 -40.96
C GLN A 17 22.39 -10.13 -41.03
N SER A 18 22.60 -9.45 -42.16
CA SER A 18 21.63 -8.53 -42.74
C SER A 18 20.26 -9.19 -42.94
N PRO A 19 19.14 -8.57 -42.55
CA PRO A 19 17.82 -9.01 -42.97
C PRO A 19 17.59 -8.61 -44.43
N LEU A 20 17.46 -9.60 -45.31
CA LEU A 20 16.94 -9.42 -46.66
C LEU A 20 15.41 -9.37 -46.58
N LEU A 21 14.84 -8.16 -46.63
CA LEU A 21 13.40 -7.95 -46.88
C LEU A 21 13.23 -7.04 -48.11
N PRO A 22 12.26 -7.32 -49.00
CA PRO A 22 11.98 -6.49 -50.18
C PRO A 22 11.38 -5.14 -49.76
N PRO A 23 11.29 -4.13 -50.65
CA PRO A 23 10.66 -2.85 -50.35
C PRO A 23 9.14 -3.05 -50.26
N GLY A 24 8.68 -3.53 -49.11
CA GLY A 24 7.29 -3.41 -48.66
C GLY A 24 7.18 -2.10 -47.89
N ASP A 25 6.24 -1.27 -48.30
CA ASP A 25 5.82 -0.04 -47.62
C ASP A 25 5.17 -0.40 -46.28
N GLU A 26 6.00 -0.76 -45.31
CA GLU A 26 5.60 -1.01 -43.92
C GLU A 26 6.52 -0.16 -43.08
N SER A 27 6.00 0.97 -42.62
CA SER A 27 6.67 1.91 -41.71
C SER A 27 7.43 1.13 -40.62
N LEU A 28 8.76 1.16 -40.66
CA LEU A 28 9.59 0.73 -39.53
C LEU A 28 9.03 1.41 -38.28
N PRO A 29 8.70 0.68 -37.20
CA PRO A 29 8.17 1.30 -35.99
C PRO A 29 9.20 2.33 -35.52
N GLU A 30 8.84 3.61 -35.66
CA GLU A 30 9.66 4.73 -35.28
C GLU A 30 10.05 4.54 -33.81
N LYS A 31 11.35 4.45 -33.54
CA LYS A 31 11.87 4.33 -32.17
C LYS A 31 11.71 5.68 -31.47
N LEU A 32 10.47 5.98 -31.07
CA LEU A 32 10.14 7.16 -30.30
C LEU A 32 10.65 6.97 -28.87
N CYS A 33 11.40 7.95 -28.36
CA CYS A 33 11.78 7.99 -26.96
C CYS A 33 10.53 8.14 -26.09
N VAL A 34 10.57 7.69 -24.83
CA VAL A 34 9.40 7.78 -23.92
C VAL A 34 8.91 9.22 -23.80
N ASP A 35 9.82 10.20 -23.74
CA ASP A 35 9.47 11.62 -23.70
C ASP A 35 8.77 12.09 -24.98
N GLU A 36 9.18 11.58 -26.14
CA GLU A 36 8.62 11.94 -27.45
C GLU A 36 7.25 11.27 -27.67
N MET A 37 7.06 10.03 -27.19
CA MET A 37 5.74 9.41 -27.11
C MET A 37 4.79 10.18 -26.18
N LEU A 38 5.26 10.58 -25.00
CA LEU A 38 4.44 11.35 -24.06
C LEU A 38 4.05 12.71 -24.65
N GLN A 39 4.97 13.40 -25.30
CA GLN A 39 4.68 14.69 -25.92
C GLN A 39 3.73 14.56 -27.12
N SER A 40 3.91 13.54 -27.96
CA SER A 40 3.11 13.33 -29.18
C SER A 40 1.70 12.77 -28.89
N TYR A 41 1.58 11.83 -27.94
CA TYR A 41 0.31 11.15 -27.64
C TYR A 41 -0.43 11.70 -26.43
N CYS A 42 0.26 12.23 -25.41
CA CYS A 42 -0.39 12.78 -24.20
C CYS A 42 -0.52 14.31 -24.21
N GLY A 43 0.26 15.02 -25.02
CA GLY A 43 0.28 16.49 -25.05
C GLY A 43 0.82 17.10 -23.75
N GLU A 44 0.84 18.44 -23.65
CA GLU A 44 1.23 19.11 -22.40
C GLU A 44 0.14 18.97 -21.34
N PHE A 45 0.55 18.75 -20.08
CA PHE A 45 -0.34 18.62 -18.94
C PHE A 45 -1.16 19.92 -18.76
N GLY A 46 -2.40 19.91 -19.23
CA GLY A 46 -3.26 21.09 -19.20
C GLY A 46 -3.65 21.47 -17.77
N ARG A 47 -4.01 22.74 -17.54
CA ARG A 47 -4.46 23.22 -16.21
C ARG A 47 -5.67 22.44 -15.68
N TRP A 48 -6.52 21.94 -16.58
CA TRP A 48 -7.67 21.12 -16.20
C TRP A 48 -7.22 19.71 -15.77
N GLN A 49 -6.32 19.07 -16.52
CA GLN A 49 -5.74 17.77 -16.13
C GLN A 49 -5.00 17.87 -14.80
N LEU A 50 -4.26 18.96 -14.57
CA LEU A 50 -3.62 19.22 -13.29
C LEU A 50 -4.62 19.30 -12.14
N LYS A 51 -5.74 19.99 -12.32
CA LYS A 51 -6.80 20.05 -11.30
C LYS A 51 -7.37 18.66 -11.01
N HIS A 52 -7.66 17.86 -12.04
CA HIS A 52 -8.17 16.51 -11.86
C HIS A 52 -7.18 15.59 -11.17
N PHE A 53 -5.91 15.66 -11.58
CA PHE A 53 -4.83 14.93 -10.93
C PHE A 53 -4.71 15.28 -9.45
N VAL A 54 -4.73 16.58 -9.11
CA VAL A 54 -4.65 17.05 -7.72
C VAL A 54 -5.88 16.61 -6.93
N LEU A 55 -7.09 16.77 -7.47
CA LEU A 55 -8.33 16.36 -6.78
C LEU A 55 -8.38 14.86 -6.54
N THR A 56 -7.98 14.06 -7.53
CA THR A 56 -7.90 12.60 -7.41
C THR A 56 -6.84 12.21 -6.38
N SER A 57 -5.64 12.78 -6.47
CA SER A 57 -4.56 12.51 -5.50
C SER A 57 -4.97 12.88 -4.07
N LEU A 58 -5.69 13.99 -3.91
CA LEU A 58 -6.20 14.43 -2.61
C LEU A 58 -7.25 13.46 -2.06
N ALA A 59 -8.15 12.96 -2.91
CA ALA A 59 -9.14 11.96 -2.50
C ALA A 59 -8.47 10.68 -1.98
N TRP A 60 -7.48 10.15 -2.70
CA TRP A 60 -6.69 8.99 -2.27
C TRP A 60 -5.87 9.25 -1.00
N ALA A 61 -5.30 10.46 -0.86
CA ALA A 61 -4.59 10.83 0.36
C ALA A 61 -5.52 10.87 1.58
N LEU A 62 -6.73 11.43 1.42
CA LEU A 62 -7.74 11.48 2.48
C LEU A 62 -8.19 10.07 2.90
N GLU A 63 -8.38 9.16 1.95
CA GLU A 63 -8.68 7.76 2.23
C GLU A 63 -7.57 7.09 3.07
N ALA A 64 -6.30 7.34 2.71
CA ALA A 64 -5.15 6.81 3.46
C ALA A 64 -5.08 7.36 4.89
N PHE A 65 -5.29 8.67 5.08
CA PHE A 65 -5.32 9.27 6.41
C PHE A 65 -6.47 8.71 7.27
N HIS A 66 -7.66 8.57 6.69
CA HIS A 66 -8.82 8.02 7.40
C HIS A 66 -8.58 6.57 7.82
N THR A 67 -8.00 5.76 6.93
CA THR A 67 -7.59 4.38 7.24
C THR A 67 -6.58 4.31 8.38
N MET A 68 -5.56 5.19 8.35
CA MET A 68 -4.57 5.28 9.42
C MET A 68 -5.22 5.59 10.78
N ILE A 69 -6.14 6.56 10.81
CA ILE A 69 -6.86 6.94 12.03
C ILE A 69 -7.68 5.76 12.57
N MET A 70 -8.44 5.06 11.71
CA MET A 70 -9.21 3.90 12.14
C MET A 70 -8.32 2.82 12.76
N ILE A 71 -7.18 2.49 12.15
CA ILE A 71 -6.26 1.48 12.67
C ILE A 71 -5.77 1.81 14.09
N PHE A 72 -5.45 3.08 14.36
CA PHE A 72 -4.97 3.48 15.69
C PHE A 72 -6.10 3.65 16.71
N ALA A 73 -7.25 4.17 16.28
CA ALA A 73 -8.42 4.34 17.14
C ALA A 73 -9.01 2.98 17.58
N ASP A 74 -8.90 1.96 16.74
CA ASP A 74 -9.42 0.61 16.96
C ASP A 74 -8.42 -0.34 17.66
N ARG A 75 -7.26 0.17 18.07
CA ARG A 75 -6.27 -0.62 18.80
C ARG A 75 -6.84 -1.06 20.15
N GLU A 76 -6.78 -2.35 20.45
CA GLU A 76 -6.97 -2.88 21.81
C GLU A 76 -5.77 -2.48 22.68
N PRO A 77 -5.94 -1.64 23.72
CA PRO A 77 -4.85 -1.23 24.59
C PRO A 77 -4.48 -2.37 25.56
N GLU A 78 -3.32 -2.26 26.18
CA GLU A 78 -2.95 -3.20 27.24
C GLU A 78 -3.86 -3.04 28.45
N TRP A 79 -4.12 -4.15 29.15
CA TRP A 79 -4.95 -4.19 30.36
C TRP A 79 -4.16 -4.78 31.53
N ARG A 80 -4.58 -4.46 32.75
CA ARG A 80 -4.03 -5.02 33.98
C ARG A 80 -5.14 -5.34 34.97
N CYS A 81 -4.92 -6.35 35.80
CA CYS A 81 -5.79 -6.64 36.93
C CYS A 81 -5.58 -5.61 38.05
N LEU A 82 -6.66 -5.26 38.75
CA LEU A 82 -6.59 -4.39 39.92
C LEU A 82 -6.13 -5.16 41.17
N ASP A 83 -5.47 -4.48 42.10
CA ASP A 83 -5.05 -5.06 43.37
C ASP A 83 -6.28 -5.54 44.17
N GLY A 84 -6.28 -6.80 44.61
CA GLY A 84 -7.42 -7.44 45.28
C GLY A 84 -8.42 -8.15 44.35
N ALA A 85 -8.26 -8.03 43.03
CA ALA A 85 -9.11 -8.69 42.04
C ALA A 85 -8.81 -10.19 41.81
N ALA A 86 -7.79 -10.74 42.45
CA ALA A 86 -7.45 -12.17 42.39
C ALA A 86 -8.60 -13.06 42.89
N GLY A 87 -9.50 -12.55 43.74
CA GLY A 87 -10.73 -13.22 44.17
C GLY A 87 -11.95 -13.00 43.26
N LEU A 88 -11.88 -12.05 42.33
CA LEU A 88 -12.93 -11.69 41.35
C LEU A 88 -12.68 -12.31 39.97
N GLY A 89 -11.80 -13.32 39.91
CA GLY A 89 -11.52 -14.06 38.68
C GLY A 89 -10.59 -13.35 37.69
N CYS A 90 -9.91 -12.27 38.08
CA CYS A 90 -8.90 -11.64 37.23
C CYS A 90 -7.57 -12.41 37.31
N ASP A 91 -7.19 -13.05 36.20
CA ASP A 91 -5.93 -13.77 36.07
C ASP A 91 -4.93 -12.93 35.24
N PRO A 92 -3.82 -12.45 35.83
CA PRO A 92 -2.82 -11.67 35.10
C PRO A 92 -2.13 -12.45 33.98
N ALA A 93 -2.22 -13.79 33.97
CA ALA A 93 -1.66 -14.63 32.91
C ALA A 93 -2.64 -14.88 31.75
N ALA A 94 -3.91 -14.46 31.87
CA ALA A 94 -4.85 -14.64 30.77
C ALA A 94 -4.49 -13.75 29.57
N LYS A 95 -4.92 -14.17 28.37
CA LYS A 95 -4.68 -13.41 27.14
C LYS A 95 -5.81 -12.44 26.78
N SER A 96 -6.94 -12.49 27.51
CA SER A 96 -8.15 -11.73 27.18
C SER A 96 -8.95 -11.41 28.43
N VAL A 97 -9.57 -10.23 28.44
CA VAL A 97 -10.45 -9.74 29.52
C VAL A 97 -11.86 -10.36 29.54
N CYS A 98 -12.21 -11.16 28.53
CA CYS A 98 -13.58 -11.62 28.26
C CYS A 98 -14.22 -12.53 29.31
N LYS A 99 -13.43 -13.02 30.26
CA LYS A 99 -13.89 -13.92 31.33
C LYS A 99 -13.80 -13.28 32.71
N PHE A 100 -13.39 -12.02 32.78
CA PHE A 100 -13.20 -11.31 34.03
C PHE A 100 -14.46 -10.57 34.43
N GLU A 101 -14.65 -10.43 35.74
CA GLU A 101 -15.77 -9.68 36.27
C GLU A 101 -15.58 -8.18 35.98
N PRO A 102 -16.65 -7.43 35.62
CA PRO A 102 -16.56 -6.00 35.39
C PRO A 102 -16.01 -5.28 36.64
N GLY A 103 -14.96 -4.47 36.46
CA GLY A 103 -14.30 -3.77 37.57
C GLY A 103 -13.20 -4.56 38.27
N SER A 104 -12.86 -5.77 37.82
CA SER A 104 -11.70 -6.52 38.31
C SER A 104 -10.39 -6.15 37.57
N TRP A 105 -10.49 -5.41 36.48
CA TRP A 105 -9.39 -5.05 35.58
C TRP A 105 -9.59 -3.64 35.02
N GLU A 106 -8.50 -3.03 34.56
CA GLU A 106 -8.51 -1.70 33.93
C GLU A 106 -7.57 -1.64 32.71
N TRP A 107 -7.86 -0.72 31.79
CA TRP A 107 -6.97 -0.39 30.67
C TRP A 107 -5.78 0.42 31.18
N VAL A 108 -4.56 0.00 30.82
CA VAL A 108 -3.31 0.66 31.26
C VAL A 108 -3.21 2.09 30.72
N GLU A 109 -3.64 2.30 29.48
CA GLU A 109 -3.61 3.60 28.80
C GLU A 109 -4.86 4.46 29.11
N GLY A 110 -5.79 3.94 29.94
CA GLY A 110 -7.05 4.58 30.27
C GLY A 110 -8.19 4.30 29.29
N MET A 111 -9.40 4.75 29.62
CA MET A 111 -10.61 4.49 28.82
C MET A 111 -10.66 5.30 27.52
N SER A 112 -9.98 6.45 27.46
CA SER A 112 -9.97 7.35 26.30
C SER A 112 -8.80 7.10 25.34
N SER A 113 -8.07 5.99 25.50
CA SER A 113 -6.92 5.69 24.65
C SER A 113 -7.32 5.15 23.27
N SER A 114 -8.47 4.49 23.20
CA SER A 114 -9.00 3.87 21.97
C SER A 114 -10.53 3.84 21.99
N THR A 115 -11.13 3.85 20.81
CA THR A 115 -12.57 3.66 20.63
C THR A 115 -13.00 2.29 21.16
N VAL A 116 -12.12 1.29 21.10
CA VAL A 116 -12.39 -0.03 21.69
C VAL A 116 -12.50 0.04 23.22
N ALA A 117 -11.60 0.77 23.88
CA ALA A 117 -11.63 0.94 25.34
C ALA A 117 -12.81 1.79 25.80
N GLU A 118 -13.15 2.84 25.04
CA GLU A 118 -14.24 3.77 25.38
C GLU A 118 -15.62 3.11 25.26
N TRP A 119 -15.85 2.34 24.19
CA TRP A 119 -17.15 1.74 23.87
C TRP A 119 -17.26 0.27 24.26
N GLY A 120 -16.21 -0.33 24.81
CA GLY A 120 -16.19 -1.73 25.24
C GLY A 120 -16.31 -2.73 24.10
N LEU A 121 -15.72 -2.43 22.93
CA LEU A 121 -15.81 -3.25 21.71
C LEU A 121 -14.87 -4.46 21.73
N VAL A 122 -14.88 -5.20 22.84
CA VAL A 122 -14.04 -6.37 23.07
C VAL A 122 -14.86 -7.66 23.02
N CYS A 123 -14.19 -8.80 22.94
CA CYS A 123 -14.82 -10.11 23.13
C CYS A 123 -15.91 -10.38 22.08
N GLY A 124 -17.17 -10.54 22.51
CA GLY A 124 -18.31 -10.79 21.64
C GLY A 124 -18.61 -9.63 20.69
N ASP A 125 -18.16 -8.41 21.00
CA ASP A 125 -18.44 -7.21 20.20
C ASP A 125 -17.29 -6.77 19.29
N LYS A 126 -16.15 -7.49 19.32
CA LYS A 126 -14.98 -7.20 18.49
C LYS A 126 -15.28 -7.19 16.99
N TYR A 127 -16.26 -7.97 16.54
CA TYR A 127 -16.66 -8.02 15.14
C TYR A 127 -17.23 -6.69 14.63
N LYS A 128 -17.80 -5.85 15.51
CA LYS A 128 -18.40 -4.56 15.13
C LYS A 128 -17.36 -3.60 14.56
N VAL A 129 -16.15 -3.61 15.13
CA VAL A 129 -15.00 -2.84 14.64
C VAL A 129 -14.65 -3.24 13.21
N GLY A 130 -14.43 -4.54 12.99
CA GLY A 130 -14.11 -5.07 11.66
C GLY A 130 -15.24 -4.87 10.64
N LEU A 131 -16.50 -4.90 11.08
CA LEU A 131 -17.65 -4.63 10.22
C LEU A 131 -17.66 -3.18 9.72
N VAL A 132 -17.47 -2.21 10.60
CA VAL A 132 -17.44 -0.79 10.22
C VAL A 132 -16.27 -0.50 9.28
N GLN A 133 -15.10 -1.09 9.55
CA GLN A 133 -13.94 -0.99 8.67
C GLN A 133 -14.19 -1.62 7.29
N ALA A 134 -14.88 -2.76 7.23
CA ALA A 134 -15.26 -3.39 5.97
C ALA A 134 -16.24 -2.55 5.16
N VAL A 135 -17.23 -1.93 5.82
CA VAL A 135 -18.18 -1.00 5.17
C VAL A 135 -17.45 0.24 4.63
N PHE A 136 -16.47 0.78 5.37
CA PHE A 136 -15.65 1.89 4.88
C PHE A 136 -14.92 1.54 3.58
N PHE A 137 -14.18 0.42 3.56
CA PHE A 137 -13.45 0.01 2.35
C PHE A 137 -14.38 -0.40 1.19
N ALA A 138 -15.53 -0.99 1.50
CA ALA A 138 -16.55 -1.23 0.48
C ALA A 138 -17.03 0.09 -0.15
N GLY A 139 -17.19 1.15 0.66
CA GLY A 139 -17.52 2.49 0.18
C GLY A 139 -16.44 3.09 -0.71
N CYS A 140 -15.16 2.85 -0.44
CA CYS A 140 -14.05 3.35 -1.26
C CYS A 140 -13.94 2.70 -2.66
N MET A 141 -14.64 1.59 -2.90
CA MET A 141 -14.69 0.96 -4.23
C MET A 141 -15.71 1.58 -5.19
N PHE A 142 -16.66 2.36 -4.68
CA PHE A 142 -17.75 2.98 -5.45
C PHE A 142 -17.56 4.49 -5.57
#